data_AF-A0A0K9NAV4-F1
#
_entry.id   AF-A0A0K9NAV4-F1
#
_cell.length_a   1.000
_cell.length_b   1.000
_cell.length_c   1.000
_cell.angle_alpha   90.00
_cell.angle_beta   90.00
_cell.angle_gamma   90.00
#
_symmetry.space_group_name_H-M   'P 1'
#
loop_
_entity.id
_entity.type
_entity.pdbx_description
1 polymer ?
#
loop_
_entity_poly.entity_id
_entity_poly.type
_entity_poly.pdbx_seq_one_letter_code
_entity_poly.pdbx_strand_id
1 'polypeptide(L)'
;MKKKLRNVWLLGLVLLAAALMAGGCGKKATPENLLTDMDKNSKEIKSVSSNMKLAAELGDDNETLALNLDADITATKKPMASHIKGKVGIKFGSTDFGTDMEVYQVKEKDEIISYTYIQDQWTKQTTDSGENVLDEGMYEGFKKAYKSFELKKDLVKVNDKKCYELTGKVDGGLLSGIIDQDMLDSVTSGVDLDADGMKDAKIPCIIDIYEDSILPARIHIDMKDVLAKMMGDEYEGLEVEEYYAELTYNEYDKVDEIKVPKKAKEAAAAGSGLDGDSGDDGSGKAKTKPAKQSKELGDKWDSYTVQIGEKVVTLPCSISDLEEAGLALDTEYTPGDTSVEADGYVLAYFEDKNGNEIMADLINTSGEPKSAEGCLVGGISVDDYGLEEGGLSILFPGGITVGTAKDDVLAKYGETEDTYEGESLHMFTWSDESSYFSQCEIDIDPETNKVCQMSMTKYE
;
A
#
# COMPACT_ATOMS: atom_id res chain seq x y z
N MET A 1 -23.35 53.11 -54.81
CA MET A 1 -22.10 52.34 -54.63
C MET A 1 -21.45 52.74 -53.31
N LYS A 2 -21.04 51.74 -52.52
CA LYS A 2 -19.89 51.71 -51.58
C LYS A 2 -19.84 52.78 -50.46
N LYS A 3 -20.02 52.33 -49.20
CA LYS A 3 -18.97 52.09 -48.15
C LYS A 3 -18.50 53.41 -47.50
N LYS A 4 -18.23 53.55 -46.20
CA LYS A 4 -18.27 52.71 -44.98
C LYS A 4 -17.81 53.63 -43.82
N LEU A 5 -18.42 53.48 -42.63
CA LEU A 5 -17.82 53.36 -41.28
C LEU A 5 -16.92 54.52 -40.76
N ARG A 6 -16.83 54.85 -39.46
CA ARG A 6 -17.31 54.24 -38.21
C ARG A 6 -17.24 55.33 -37.14
N ASN A 7 -18.36 55.58 -36.44
CA ASN A 7 -18.37 56.33 -35.19
C ASN A 7 -18.17 55.38 -34.00
N VAL A 8 -17.70 56.02 -32.94
CA VAL A 8 -17.15 55.53 -31.68
C VAL A 8 -18.29 55.33 -30.66
N TRP A 9 -18.19 54.23 -29.89
CA TRP A 9 -18.65 54.00 -28.51
C TRP A 9 -20.11 53.66 -28.13
N LEU A 10 -20.14 52.70 -27.18
CA LEU A 10 -21.10 52.39 -26.10
C LEU A 10 -22.21 51.33 -26.28
N LEU A 11 -22.02 50.27 -25.47
CA LEU A 11 -22.98 49.54 -24.63
C LEU A 11 -24.05 48.64 -25.28
N GLY A 12 -24.03 47.38 -24.82
CA GLY A 12 -25.25 46.63 -24.55
C GLY A 12 -25.50 45.43 -25.44
N LEU A 13 -24.85 44.30 -25.15
CA LEU A 13 -25.45 43.00 -25.41
C LEU A 13 -25.34 42.17 -24.13
N VAL A 14 -26.41 42.26 -23.36
CA VAL A 14 -26.77 41.33 -22.28
C VAL A 14 -26.89 39.95 -22.93
N LEU A 15 -25.87 39.11 -22.78
CA LEU A 15 -26.03 37.67 -22.94
C LEU A 15 -26.76 37.19 -21.70
N LEU A 16 -28.08 36.98 -21.84
CA LEU A 16 -28.90 36.27 -20.88
C LEU A 16 -28.28 34.89 -20.65
N ALA A 17 -27.56 34.75 -19.54
CA ALA A 17 -27.31 33.45 -18.93
C ALA A 17 -28.68 32.90 -18.50
N ALA A 18 -29.14 31.85 -19.17
CA ALA A 18 -30.28 31.06 -18.72
C ALA A 18 -29.96 30.54 -17.32
N ALA A 19 -30.56 31.18 -16.31
CA ALA A 19 -30.57 30.69 -14.95
C ALA A 19 -31.58 29.55 -14.90
N LEU A 20 -31.10 28.31 -14.95
CA LEU A 20 -31.88 27.15 -14.53
C LEU A 20 -32.03 27.25 -13.01
N MET A 21 -33.23 27.62 -12.57
CA MET A 21 -33.65 27.55 -11.18
C MET A 21 -34.33 26.20 -10.98
N ALA A 22 -33.69 25.30 -10.26
CA ALA A 22 -34.33 24.14 -9.66
C ALA A 22 -33.57 23.72 -8.39
N GLY A 23 -34.29 23.51 -7.29
CA GLY A 23 -33.91 22.46 -6.33
C GLY A 23 -33.20 22.79 -5.02
N GLY A 24 -33.35 23.98 -4.42
CA GLY A 24 -32.90 24.21 -3.03
C GLY A 24 -32.37 25.61 -2.80
N CYS A 25 -32.99 26.38 -1.90
CA CYS A 25 -32.56 27.73 -1.50
C CYS A 25 -32.42 28.81 -2.59
N GLY A 26 -33.14 28.78 -3.72
CA GLY A 26 -33.38 29.97 -4.57
C GLY A 26 -32.15 30.72 -5.11
N LYS A 27 -30.94 30.17 -4.97
CA LYS A 27 -29.69 30.71 -5.48
C LYS A 27 -29.39 30.07 -6.84
N LYS A 28 -28.75 30.84 -7.72
CA LYS A 28 -28.32 30.35 -9.02
C LYS A 28 -27.32 29.21 -8.83
N ALA A 29 -27.46 28.12 -9.59
CA ALA A 29 -26.46 27.07 -9.67
C ALA A 29 -25.14 27.68 -10.18
N THR A 30 -24.20 27.85 -9.27
CA THR A 30 -22.83 28.30 -9.51
C THR A 30 -21.91 27.37 -8.74
N PRO A 31 -20.64 27.20 -9.16
CA PRO A 31 -19.67 26.39 -8.43
C PRO A 31 -19.59 26.77 -6.94
N GLU A 32 -19.56 28.07 -6.63
CA GLU A 32 -19.54 28.58 -5.25
C GLU A 32 -20.74 28.09 -4.42
N ASN A 33 -21.96 28.23 -4.93
CA ASN A 33 -23.17 27.85 -4.21
C ASN A 33 -23.26 26.33 -4.08
N LEU A 34 -23.02 25.60 -5.18
CA LEU A 34 -23.11 24.14 -5.20
C LEU A 34 -22.12 23.51 -4.22
N LEU A 35 -20.86 23.93 -4.22
CA LEU A 35 -19.84 23.37 -3.33
C LEU A 35 -20.04 23.80 -1.88
N THR A 36 -20.55 25.02 -1.62
CA THR A 36 -20.92 25.47 -0.28
C THR A 36 -22.10 24.68 0.29
N ASP A 37 -23.14 24.48 -0.52
CA ASP A 37 -24.33 23.74 -0.11
C ASP A 37 -24.03 22.23 0.01
N MET A 38 -23.14 21.70 -0.83
CA MET A 38 -22.64 20.32 -0.72
C MET A 38 -21.87 20.09 0.58
N ASP A 39 -20.91 20.95 0.95
CA ASP A 39 -20.21 20.89 2.25
C ASP A 39 -21.16 20.97 3.45
N LYS A 40 -22.23 21.76 3.31
CA LYS A 40 -23.24 21.87 4.36
C LYS A 40 -24.08 20.59 4.46
N ASN A 41 -24.55 20.07 3.33
CA ASN A 41 -25.43 18.92 3.30
C ASN A 41 -24.68 17.62 3.66
N SER A 42 -23.39 17.51 3.32
CA SER A 42 -22.58 16.34 3.64
C SER A 42 -22.39 16.13 5.15
N LYS A 43 -22.39 17.20 5.94
CA LYS A 43 -22.28 17.15 7.41
C LYS A 43 -23.43 16.41 8.09
N GLU A 44 -24.61 16.42 7.47
CA GLU A 44 -25.82 15.78 7.98
C GLU A 44 -25.92 14.29 7.61
N ILE A 45 -25.05 13.80 6.71
CA ILE A 45 -25.03 12.40 6.32
C ILE A 45 -24.62 11.52 7.50
N LYS A 46 -25.40 10.46 7.72
CA LYS A 46 -25.16 9.45 8.75
C LYS A 46 -24.50 8.22 8.20
N SER A 47 -24.76 7.88 6.95
CA SER A 47 -24.15 6.74 6.28
C SER A 47 -24.10 6.90 4.77
N VAL A 48 -23.19 6.19 4.11
CA VAL A 48 -23.04 6.21 2.65
C VAL A 48 -22.63 4.86 2.11
N SER A 49 -23.15 4.52 0.93
CA SER A 49 -22.62 3.47 0.07
C SER A 49 -22.05 4.12 -1.19
N SER A 50 -20.84 3.73 -1.56
CA SER A 50 -20.09 4.22 -2.71
C SER A 50 -19.31 3.09 -3.37
N ASN A 51 -18.80 3.33 -4.57
CA ASN A 51 -17.85 2.48 -5.26
C ASN A 51 -16.62 3.33 -5.60
N MET A 52 -15.43 2.78 -5.37
CA MET A 52 -14.15 3.40 -5.68
C MET A 52 -13.46 2.60 -6.78
N LYS A 53 -12.93 3.32 -7.76
CA LYS A 53 -12.06 2.79 -8.78
C LYS A 53 -10.75 3.54 -8.76
N LEU A 54 -9.65 2.80 -8.81
CA LEU A 54 -8.33 3.34 -9.07
C LEU A 54 -7.72 2.53 -10.20
N ALA A 55 -7.16 3.21 -11.19
CA ALA A 55 -6.40 2.57 -12.25
C ALA A 55 -5.11 3.35 -12.48
N ALA A 56 -4.01 2.64 -12.56
CA ALA A 56 -2.70 3.14 -12.93
C ALA A 56 -2.12 2.18 -13.97
N GLU A 57 -1.59 2.70 -15.08
CA GLU A 57 -0.93 1.93 -16.12
C GLU A 57 0.29 2.70 -16.60
N LEU A 58 1.45 2.06 -16.47
CA LEU A 58 2.75 2.54 -16.89
C LEU A 58 3.39 1.48 -17.79
N GLY A 59 4.13 1.88 -18.81
CA GLY A 59 4.84 0.91 -19.63
C GLY A 59 5.65 1.53 -20.75
N ASP A 60 6.34 0.67 -21.50
CA ASP A 60 7.04 1.01 -22.74
C ASP A 60 6.59 0.07 -23.87
N ASP A 61 7.33 0.07 -24.99
CA ASP A 61 7.02 -0.79 -26.15
C ASP A 61 7.06 -2.31 -25.83
N ASN A 62 7.67 -2.74 -24.72
CA ASN A 62 7.91 -4.14 -24.38
C ASN A 62 7.19 -4.60 -23.10
N GLU A 63 7.11 -3.76 -22.07
CA GLU A 63 6.60 -4.13 -20.75
C GLU A 63 5.53 -3.15 -20.25
N THR A 64 4.54 -3.69 -19.54
CA THR A 64 3.43 -2.90 -18.96
C THR A 64 3.24 -3.31 -17.51
N LEU A 65 3.24 -2.33 -16.62
CA LEU A 65 2.79 -2.43 -15.24
C LEU A 65 1.43 -1.76 -15.12
N ALA A 66 0.40 -2.50 -14.73
CA ALA A 66 -0.92 -1.91 -14.46
C ALA A 66 -1.44 -2.33 -13.10
N LEU A 67 -2.01 -1.39 -12.35
CA LEU A 67 -2.71 -1.63 -11.10
C LEU A 67 -4.15 -1.15 -11.24
N ASN A 68 -5.08 -2.00 -10.82
CA ASN A 68 -6.51 -1.69 -10.83
C ASN A 68 -7.14 -2.07 -9.50
N LEU A 69 -7.90 -1.16 -8.92
CA LEU A 69 -8.77 -1.41 -7.78
C LEU A 69 -10.21 -1.11 -8.20
N ASP A 70 -11.12 -2.03 -7.91
CA ASP A 70 -12.57 -1.79 -7.95
C ASP A 70 -13.16 -2.31 -6.63
N ALA A 71 -13.62 -1.38 -5.79
CA ALA A 71 -14.07 -1.67 -4.43
C ALA A 71 -15.36 -0.94 -4.07
N ASP A 72 -16.32 -1.70 -3.53
CA ASP A 72 -17.50 -1.16 -2.89
C ASP A 72 -17.17 -0.73 -1.46
N ILE A 73 -17.60 0.46 -1.09
CA ILE A 73 -17.38 1.07 0.21
C ILE A 73 -18.73 1.36 0.85
N THR A 74 -18.89 0.97 2.11
CA THR A 74 -19.99 1.43 2.96
C THR A 74 -19.42 2.04 4.24
N ALA A 75 -20.00 3.14 4.69
CA ALA A 75 -19.52 3.82 5.89
C ALA A 75 -20.67 4.42 6.70
N THR A 76 -20.49 4.45 8.02
CA THR A 76 -21.41 5.04 9.00
C THR A 76 -20.67 6.03 9.89
N LYS A 77 -21.29 7.18 10.20
CA LYS A 77 -20.70 8.24 11.03
C LYS A 77 -20.80 7.95 12.53
N LYS A 78 -21.87 7.27 12.97
CA LYS A 78 -22.14 6.97 14.39
C LYS A 78 -22.87 5.61 14.57
N PRO A 79 -22.24 4.58 15.17
CA PRO A 79 -20.81 4.53 15.48
C PRO A 79 -19.97 4.67 14.19
N MET A 80 -18.73 5.12 14.33
CA MET A 80 -17.80 5.15 13.20
C MET A 80 -17.52 3.71 12.78
N ALA A 81 -17.89 3.38 11.55
CA ALA A 81 -17.54 2.12 10.94
C ALA A 81 -17.44 2.29 9.42
N SER A 82 -16.57 1.53 8.79
CA SER A 82 -16.49 1.38 7.34
C SER A 82 -16.29 -0.09 6.98
N HIS A 83 -16.74 -0.45 5.79
CA HIS A 83 -16.54 -1.76 5.18
C HIS A 83 -16.23 -1.55 3.70
N ILE A 84 -15.09 -2.06 3.29
CA ILE A 84 -14.58 -2.01 1.92
C ILE A 84 -14.52 -3.45 1.43
N LYS A 85 -15.04 -3.72 0.24
CA LYS A 85 -14.95 -5.03 -0.39
C LYS A 85 -14.73 -4.86 -1.88
N GLY A 86 -13.68 -5.48 -2.40
CA GLY A 86 -13.29 -5.27 -3.79
C GLY A 86 -12.30 -6.30 -4.28
N LYS A 87 -11.74 -6.00 -5.45
CA LYS A 87 -10.63 -6.74 -6.04
C LYS A 87 -9.53 -5.76 -6.40
N VAL A 88 -8.30 -6.12 -6.02
CA VAL A 88 -7.09 -5.49 -6.54
C VAL A 88 -6.52 -6.40 -7.64
N GLY A 89 -6.14 -5.80 -8.76
CA GLY A 89 -5.50 -6.45 -9.89
C GLY A 89 -4.17 -5.79 -10.17
N ILE A 90 -3.14 -6.61 -10.40
CA ILE A 90 -1.80 -6.17 -10.77
C ILE A 90 -1.42 -6.92 -12.04
N LYS A 91 -1.02 -6.19 -13.06
CA LYS A 91 -0.53 -6.73 -14.32
C LYS A 91 0.94 -6.38 -14.45
N PHE A 92 1.76 -7.37 -14.77
CA PHE A 92 3.16 -7.19 -15.09
C PHE A 92 3.48 -7.94 -16.39
N GLY A 93 3.78 -7.19 -17.45
CA GLY A 93 3.96 -7.74 -18.79
C GLY A 93 2.71 -8.47 -19.28
N SER A 94 2.85 -9.76 -19.56
CA SER A 94 1.74 -10.65 -19.96
C SER A 94 1.02 -11.35 -18.80
N THR A 95 1.47 -11.13 -17.56
CA THR A 95 0.97 -11.83 -16.39
C THR A 95 -0.02 -10.95 -15.64
N ASP A 96 -1.23 -11.46 -15.42
CA ASP A 96 -2.28 -10.80 -14.65
C ASP A 96 -2.47 -11.52 -13.31
N PHE A 97 -2.26 -10.80 -12.21
CA PHE A 97 -2.57 -11.21 -10.85
C PHE A 97 -3.79 -10.45 -10.35
N GLY A 98 -4.61 -11.09 -9.52
CA GLY A 98 -5.69 -10.38 -8.84
C GLY A 98 -6.15 -11.12 -7.59
N THR A 99 -6.30 -10.39 -6.50
CA THR A 99 -6.77 -10.91 -5.22
C THR A 99 -8.02 -10.17 -4.76
N ASP A 100 -8.92 -10.90 -4.12
CA ASP A 100 -10.02 -10.28 -3.41
C ASP A 100 -9.49 -9.57 -2.17
N MET A 101 -10.10 -8.43 -1.84
CA MET A 101 -9.82 -7.68 -0.62
C MET A 101 -11.11 -7.41 0.15
N GLU A 102 -11.05 -7.48 1.47
CA GLU A 102 -12.15 -7.07 2.34
C GLU A 102 -11.62 -6.40 3.61
N VAL A 103 -12.03 -5.18 3.89
CA VAL A 103 -11.56 -4.39 5.04
C VAL A 103 -12.74 -3.94 5.88
N TYR A 104 -12.68 -4.14 7.19
CA TYR A 104 -13.61 -3.53 8.14
C TYR A 104 -12.87 -2.62 9.08
N GLN A 105 -13.26 -1.36 9.15
CA GLN A 105 -12.75 -0.44 10.16
C GLN A 105 -13.87 -0.11 11.16
N VAL A 106 -13.63 -0.30 12.44
CA VAL A 106 -14.63 -0.05 13.49
C VAL A 106 -13.98 0.57 14.72
N LYS A 107 -14.74 1.44 15.41
CA LYS A 107 -14.29 1.97 16.70
C LYS A 107 -14.57 0.97 17.83
N GLU A 108 -13.53 0.48 18.50
CA GLU A 108 -13.60 -0.40 19.68
C GLU A 108 -12.87 0.26 20.87
N LYS A 109 -13.53 0.45 22.02
CA LYS A 109 -12.91 0.96 23.26
C LYS A 109 -12.04 2.23 23.12
N ASP A 110 -12.46 3.15 22.26
CA ASP A 110 -11.77 4.40 21.89
C ASP A 110 -10.65 4.31 20.86
N GLU A 111 -10.27 3.11 20.45
CA GLU A 111 -9.34 2.84 19.35
C GLU A 111 -10.08 2.55 18.05
N ILE A 112 -9.43 2.80 16.93
CA ILE A 112 -9.92 2.43 15.61
C ILE A 112 -9.22 1.14 15.22
N ILE A 113 -9.99 0.09 15.04
CA ILE A 113 -9.47 -1.23 14.69
C ILE A 113 -9.82 -1.50 13.23
N SER A 114 -8.81 -1.83 12.44
CA SER A 114 -8.95 -2.31 11.06
C SER A 114 -8.76 -3.83 11.02
N TYR A 115 -9.69 -4.51 10.34
CA TYR A 115 -9.61 -5.93 10.03
C TYR A 115 -9.50 -6.07 8.51
N THR A 116 -8.37 -6.56 8.03
CA THR A 116 -8.08 -6.64 6.59
C THR A 116 -8.00 -8.10 6.15
N TYR A 117 -8.63 -8.41 5.02
CA TYR A 117 -8.56 -9.69 4.35
C TYR A 117 -7.94 -9.53 2.99
N ILE A 118 -6.79 -10.16 2.79
CA ILE A 118 -6.04 -10.23 1.53
C ILE A 118 -5.40 -11.62 1.49
N GLN A 119 -5.30 -12.25 0.31
CA GLN A 119 -4.63 -13.56 0.12
C GLN A 119 -5.09 -14.65 1.11
N ASP A 120 -6.40 -14.76 1.32
CA ASP A 120 -7.02 -15.75 2.21
C ASP A 120 -6.71 -15.64 3.71
N GLN A 121 -6.03 -14.58 4.15
CA GLN A 121 -5.70 -14.32 5.55
C GLN A 121 -6.41 -13.08 6.09
N TRP A 122 -6.77 -13.11 7.37
CA TRP A 122 -7.32 -11.95 8.10
C TRP A 122 -6.28 -11.39 9.07
N THR A 123 -5.99 -10.10 8.96
CA THR A 123 -5.14 -9.36 9.90
C THR A 123 -5.97 -8.36 10.71
N LYS A 124 -5.49 -8.01 11.91
CA LYS A 124 -6.06 -6.97 12.78
C LYS A 124 -4.96 -5.98 13.12
N GLN A 125 -5.24 -4.70 12.96
CA GLN A 125 -4.34 -3.62 13.35
C GLN A 125 -5.12 -2.48 14.00
N THR A 126 -4.46 -1.79 14.92
CA THR A 126 -4.96 -0.52 15.47
C THR A 126 -4.45 0.61 14.58
N THR A 127 -5.35 1.51 14.17
CA THR A 127 -5.00 2.64 13.32
C THR A 127 -5.23 3.96 14.05
N ASP A 128 -4.34 4.93 13.85
CA ASP A 128 -4.41 6.24 14.49
C ASP A 128 -5.50 7.13 13.88
N SER A 129 -5.92 6.83 12.65
CA SER A 129 -6.95 7.55 11.92
C SER A 129 -8.00 6.59 11.35
N GLY A 130 -9.24 7.08 11.27
CA GLY A 130 -10.36 6.38 10.64
C GLY A 130 -10.52 6.90 9.23
N GLU A 131 -10.29 6.05 8.23
CA GLU A 131 -10.51 6.40 6.85
C GLU A 131 -12.02 6.40 6.57
N ASN A 132 -12.53 7.54 6.14
CA ASN A 132 -13.94 7.64 5.84
C ASN A 132 -14.18 8.60 4.67
N VAL A 133 -14.82 8.10 3.62
CA VAL A 133 -15.36 8.89 2.50
C VAL A 133 -16.36 9.99 2.94
N LEU A 134 -16.77 9.98 4.22
CA LEU A 134 -17.52 11.04 4.89
C LEU A 134 -16.65 12.11 5.56
N ASP A 135 -15.34 12.15 5.33
CA ASP A 135 -14.46 13.15 5.92
C ASP A 135 -14.93 14.58 5.57
N GLU A 136 -15.09 15.40 6.60
CA GLU A 136 -15.56 16.78 6.47
C GLU A 136 -14.48 17.67 5.85
N GLY A 137 -13.19 17.31 6.01
CA GLY A 137 -12.05 18.04 5.47
C GLY A 137 -12.06 18.12 3.95
N MET A 138 -12.36 16.99 3.28
CA MET A 138 -12.47 16.92 1.82
C MET A 138 -13.49 17.91 1.24
N TYR A 139 -14.73 17.92 1.77
CA TYR A 139 -15.78 18.79 1.26
C TYR A 139 -15.51 20.27 1.53
N GLU A 140 -14.90 20.58 2.68
CA GLU A 140 -14.45 21.93 2.98
C GLU A 140 -13.38 22.40 1.99
N GLY A 141 -12.47 21.51 1.59
CA GLY A 141 -11.45 21.75 0.58
C GLY A 141 -12.04 22.12 -0.78
N PHE A 142 -13.01 21.35 -1.29
CA PHE A 142 -13.69 21.69 -2.54
C PHE A 142 -14.40 23.05 -2.47
N LYS A 143 -15.08 23.33 -1.36
CA LYS A 143 -15.71 24.63 -1.11
C LYS A 143 -14.70 25.77 -1.20
N LYS A 144 -13.49 25.62 -0.66
CA LYS A 144 -12.42 26.64 -0.77
C LYS A 144 -11.89 26.78 -2.20
N ALA A 145 -11.85 25.68 -2.94
CA ALA A 145 -11.36 25.62 -4.32
C ALA A 145 -12.38 26.09 -5.38
N TYR A 146 -13.60 26.52 -5.01
CA TYR A 146 -14.70 26.78 -5.95
C TYR A 146 -14.37 27.66 -7.17
N LYS A 147 -13.37 28.55 -7.07
CA LYS A 147 -12.94 29.43 -8.17
C LYS A 147 -12.20 28.70 -9.28
N SER A 148 -11.68 27.51 -9.04
CA SER A 148 -11.03 26.68 -10.07
C SER A 148 -12.04 25.87 -10.88
N PHE A 149 -13.30 25.83 -10.46
CA PHE A 149 -14.34 25.03 -11.08
C PHE A 149 -15.23 25.84 -12.01
N GLU A 150 -15.58 25.23 -13.13
CA GLU A 150 -16.58 25.71 -14.08
C GLU A 150 -17.77 24.74 -14.09
N LEU A 151 -18.97 25.31 -14.13
CA LEU A 151 -20.20 24.53 -14.24
C LEU A 151 -20.53 24.27 -15.71
N LYS A 152 -20.69 22.99 -16.06
CA LYS A 152 -21.20 22.58 -17.37
C LYS A 152 -22.65 23.03 -17.54
N LYS A 153 -22.99 23.43 -18.77
CA LYS A 153 -24.34 23.93 -19.09
C LYS A 153 -25.42 22.85 -19.00
N ASP A 154 -25.08 21.66 -19.48
CA ASP A 154 -25.99 20.53 -19.54
C ASP A 154 -25.80 19.66 -18.31
N LEU A 155 -26.91 19.14 -17.79
CA LEU A 155 -26.89 18.17 -16.70
C LEU A 155 -26.39 16.82 -17.22
N VAL A 156 -25.66 16.11 -16.38
CA VAL A 156 -25.22 14.73 -16.64
C VAL A 156 -26.04 13.76 -15.81
N LYS A 157 -25.79 12.46 -15.98
CA LYS A 157 -26.43 11.43 -15.19
C LYS A 157 -25.40 10.56 -14.49
N VAL A 158 -25.59 10.37 -13.18
CA VAL A 158 -24.88 9.40 -12.36
C VAL A 158 -25.94 8.57 -11.64
N ASN A 159 -25.83 7.25 -11.67
CA ASN A 159 -26.84 6.34 -11.08
C ASN A 159 -28.28 6.67 -11.53
N ASP A 160 -28.46 6.96 -12.82
CA ASP A 160 -29.71 7.40 -13.47
C ASP A 160 -30.36 8.69 -12.93
N LYS A 161 -29.72 9.38 -12.00
CA LYS A 161 -30.17 10.66 -11.43
C LYS A 161 -29.45 11.82 -12.10
N LYS A 162 -30.11 12.97 -12.16
CA LYS A 162 -29.54 14.18 -12.78
C LYS A 162 -28.52 14.83 -11.85
N CYS A 163 -27.42 15.28 -12.43
CA CYS A 163 -26.34 15.92 -11.71
C CYS A 163 -25.86 17.20 -12.41
N TYR A 164 -25.43 18.16 -11.60
CA TYR A 164 -24.57 19.26 -12.04
C TYR A 164 -23.14 18.73 -12.17
N GLU A 165 -22.48 18.96 -13.31
CA GLU A 165 -21.07 18.59 -13.50
C GLU A 165 -20.20 19.84 -13.36
N LEU A 166 -19.28 19.81 -12.39
CA LEU A 166 -18.23 20.81 -12.19
C LEU A 166 -16.90 20.24 -12.68
N THR A 167 -16.19 20.97 -13.54
CA THR A 167 -14.84 20.61 -13.99
C THR A 167 -13.87 21.67 -13.53
N GLY A 168 -12.76 21.27 -12.92
CA GLY A 168 -11.78 22.20 -12.39
C GLY A 168 -10.45 21.54 -12.09
N LYS A 169 -9.67 22.19 -11.22
CA LYS A 169 -8.41 21.67 -10.70
C LYS A 169 -8.37 21.82 -9.19
N VAL A 170 -7.82 20.85 -8.51
CA VAL A 170 -7.62 20.86 -7.05
C VAL A 170 -6.15 20.71 -6.71
N ASP A 171 -5.80 21.05 -5.49
CA ASP A 171 -4.44 20.90 -4.98
C ASP A 171 -4.25 19.43 -4.56
N GLY A 172 -3.07 18.85 -4.82
CA GLY A 172 -2.83 17.44 -4.52
C GLY A 172 -2.96 17.09 -3.04
N GLY A 173 -2.70 18.05 -2.15
CA GLY A 173 -2.99 17.89 -0.71
C GLY A 173 -4.47 17.66 -0.36
N LEU A 174 -5.41 17.89 -1.29
CA LEU A 174 -6.82 17.54 -1.11
C LEU A 174 -7.10 16.04 -1.36
N LEU A 175 -6.18 15.35 -2.06
CA LEU A 175 -6.35 13.95 -2.46
C LEU A 175 -6.06 12.95 -1.34
N SER A 176 -5.36 13.37 -0.27
CA SER A 176 -5.05 12.52 0.88
C SER A 176 -6.28 11.96 1.60
N GLY A 177 -7.46 12.56 1.41
CA GLY A 177 -8.72 12.03 1.92
C GLY A 177 -9.38 10.98 1.01
N ILE A 178 -8.78 10.66 -0.14
CA ILE A 178 -9.29 9.72 -1.15
C ILE A 178 -8.27 8.60 -1.43
N ILE A 179 -7.00 8.96 -1.54
CA ILE A 179 -5.86 8.04 -1.71
C ILE A 179 -4.85 8.44 -0.64
N ASP A 180 -4.57 7.55 0.31
CA ASP A 180 -3.55 7.80 1.32
C ASP A 180 -2.14 7.60 0.74
N GLN A 181 -1.14 7.99 1.51
CA GLN A 181 0.25 7.90 1.09
C GLN A 181 0.73 6.44 1.07
N ASP A 182 0.28 5.60 2.00
CA ASP A 182 0.70 4.20 2.07
C ASP A 182 0.19 3.38 0.87
N MET A 183 -1.03 3.65 0.41
CA MET A 183 -1.60 3.10 -0.83
C MET A 183 -0.89 3.69 -2.05
N LEU A 184 -0.55 4.98 -2.05
CA LEU A 184 0.23 5.59 -3.13
C LEU A 184 1.60 4.91 -3.25
N ASP A 185 2.31 4.74 -2.14
CA ASP A 185 3.66 4.18 -2.05
C ASP A 185 3.66 2.68 -2.41
N SER A 186 2.61 1.96 -2.01
CA SER A 186 2.42 0.55 -2.40
C SER A 186 2.17 0.40 -3.91
N VAL A 187 1.51 1.38 -4.54
CA VAL A 187 1.17 1.36 -5.96
C VAL A 187 2.34 1.82 -6.83
N THR A 188 3.16 2.75 -6.34
CA THR A 188 4.31 3.30 -7.09
C THR A 188 5.54 2.40 -7.05
N SER A 189 5.52 1.32 -6.26
CA SER A 189 6.56 0.28 -6.23
C SER A 189 7.98 0.86 -6.10
N GLY A 190 8.16 1.90 -5.29
CA GLY A 190 9.46 2.54 -5.07
C GLY A 190 9.84 3.63 -6.08
N VAL A 191 8.96 4.06 -6.99
CA VAL A 191 9.16 5.33 -7.70
C VAL A 191 9.05 6.44 -6.66
N ASP A 192 10.18 7.09 -6.36
CA ASP A 192 10.28 8.24 -5.46
C ASP A 192 9.54 9.43 -6.08
N LEU A 193 8.21 9.44 -5.91
CA LEU A 193 7.38 10.57 -6.27
C LEU A 193 7.57 11.63 -5.19
N ASP A 194 8.18 12.75 -5.56
CA ASP A 194 8.32 13.94 -4.71
C ASP A 194 6.95 14.28 -4.07
N ALA A 195 6.78 13.86 -2.81
CA ALA A 195 5.53 13.97 -2.08
C ALA A 195 5.13 15.43 -1.89
N ASP A 196 6.11 16.35 -1.83
CA ASP A 196 5.87 17.78 -1.76
C ASP A 196 5.49 18.35 -3.13
N GLY A 197 6.13 17.86 -4.20
CA GLY A 197 5.73 18.11 -5.58
C GLY A 197 4.28 17.70 -5.87
N MET A 198 3.82 16.56 -5.32
CA MET A 198 2.43 16.09 -5.45
C MET A 198 1.45 16.99 -4.70
N LYS A 199 1.77 17.42 -3.48
CA LYS A 199 0.91 18.32 -2.69
C LYS A 199 0.62 19.65 -3.40
N ASP A 200 1.62 20.20 -4.08
CA ASP A 200 1.52 21.49 -4.79
C ASP A 200 0.94 21.38 -6.21
N ALA A 201 0.82 20.16 -6.75
CA ALA A 201 0.29 19.92 -8.08
C ALA A 201 -1.18 20.37 -8.22
N LYS A 202 -1.53 20.90 -9.40
CA LYS A 202 -2.91 21.26 -9.76
C LYS A 202 -3.53 20.13 -10.58
N ILE A 203 -4.27 19.28 -9.91
CA ILE A 203 -4.76 18.01 -10.44
C ILE A 203 -6.16 18.20 -11.04
N PRO A 204 -6.38 17.86 -12.32
CA PRO A 204 -7.71 17.86 -12.93
C PRO A 204 -8.73 17.06 -12.12
N CYS A 205 -9.90 17.66 -11.88
CA CYS A 205 -10.96 17.05 -11.09
C CYS A 205 -12.33 17.35 -11.68
N ILE A 206 -13.19 16.34 -11.70
CA ILE A 206 -14.61 16.43 -12.05
C ILE A 206 -15.44 16.06 -10.82
N ILE A 207 -16.39 16.92 -10.47
CA ILE A 207 -17.33 16.68 -9.37
C ILE A 207 -18.74 16.75 -9.93
N ASP A 208 -19.45 15.64 -9.86
CA ASP A 208 -20.88 15.58 -10.14
C ASP A 208 -21.67 15.69 -8.84
N ILE A 209 -22.70 16.54 -8.84
CA ILE A 209 -23.52 16.83 -7.66
C ILE A 209 -24.98 16.56 -8.01
N TYR A 210 -25.66 15.70 -7.25
CA TYR A 210 -27.07 15.38 -7.46
C TYR A 210 -27.94 16.65 -7.41
N GLU A 211 -28.80 16.83 -8.41
CA GLU A 211 -29.65 18.04 -8.55
C GLU A 211 -30.62 18.22 -7.37
N ASP A 212 -31.17 17.12 -6.84
CA ASP A 212 -32.23 17.16 -5.83
C ASP A 212 -31.71 17.29 -4.39
N SER A 213 -30.61 16.60 -4.07
CA SER A 213 -30.06 16.57 -2.70
C SER A 213 -28.89 17.53 -2.49
N ILE A 214 -28.26 18.01 -3.58
CA ILE A 214 -27.01 18.75 -3.54
C ILE A 214 -25.96 17.99 -2.69
N LEU A 215 -25.89 16.68 -2.92
CA LEU A 215 -24.87 15.78 -2.38
C LEU A 215 -23.97 15.30 -3.52
N PRO A 216 -22.73 14.89 -3.24
CA PRO A 216 -21.85 14.39 -4.29
C PRO A 216 -22.47 13.15 -4.95
N ALA A 217 -22.24 13.01 -6.24
CA ALA A 217 -22.67 11.86 -7.03
C ALA A 217 -21.44 11.09 -7.53
N ARG A 218 -20.42 11.83 -7.96
CA ARG A 218 -19.16 11.29 -8.42
C ARG A 218 -18.05 12.30 -8.22
N ILE A 219 -16.87 11.83 -7.86
CA ILE A 219 -15.62 12.61 -7.86
C ILE A 219 -14.63 11.81 -8.70
N HIS A 220 -14.13 12.40 -9.77
CA HIS A 220 -13.12 11.80 -10.64
C HIS A 220 -11.88 12.70 -10.65
N ILE A 221 -10.72 12.09 -10.44
CA ILE A 221 -9.42 12.75 -10.33
C ILE A 221 -8.49 12.11 -11.35
N ASP A 222 -8.01 12.92 -12.29
CA ASP A 222 -7.11 12.48 -13.35
C ASP A 222 -5.69 12.95 -13.01
N MET A 223 -4.80 12.00 -12.79
CA MET A 223 -3.41 12.21 -12.38
C MET A 223 -2.41 11.85 -13.48
N LYS A 224 -2.87 11.38 -14.65
CA LYS A 224 -2.00 10.91 -15.75
C LYS A 224 -0.97 11.97 -16.13
N ASP A 225 -1.46 13.16 -16.46
CA ASP A 225 -0.62 14.28 -16.88
C ASP A 225 0.27 14.82 -15.75
N VAL A 226 -0.08 14.56 -14.49
CA VAL A 226 0.68 15.04 -13.32
C VAL A 226 1.84 14.10 -13.08
N LEU A 227 1.58 12.79 -13.00
CA LEU A 227 2.59 11.76 -12.86
C LEU A 227 3.57 11.77 -14.03
N ALA A 228 3.08 11.87 -15.28
CA ALA A 228 3.96 11.93 -16.45
C ALA A 228 4.93 13.13 -16.43
N LYS A 229 4.56 14.24 -15.77
CA LYS A 229 5.47 15.38 -15.58
C LYS A 229 6.45 15.16 -14.43
N MET A 230 6.02 14.46 -13.37
CA MET A 230 6.84 14.17 -12.20
C MET A 230 7.94 13.14 -12.51
N MET A 231 7.64 12.15 -13.34
CA MET A 231 8.64 11.17 -13.80
C MET A 231 9.75 11.83 -14.65
N GLY A 232 9.53 13.04 -15.19
CA GLY A 232 10.57 13.85 -15.83
C GLY A 232 11.34 13.12 -16.94
N ASP A 233 12.59 13.51 -17.15
CA ASP A 233 13.52 12.86 -18.09
C ASP A 233 14.28 11.68 -17.44
N GLU A 234 14.15 11.46 -16.11
CA GLU A 234 14.85 10.39 -15.37
C GLU A 234 14.34 8.99 -15.72
N TYR A 235 13.08 8.89 -16.16
CA TYR A 235 12.45 7.66 -16.63
C TYR A 235 12.19 7.71 -18.15
N GLU A 236 13.16 8.20 -18.94
CA GLU A 236 13.09 8.22 -20.41
C GLU A 236 12.77 6.83 -20.99
N GLY A 237 11.58 6.70 -21.59
CA GLY A 237 11.10 5.45 -22.21
C GLY A 237 9.81 4.90 -21.60
N LEU A 238 9.44 5.32 -20.38
CA LEU A 238 8.19 4.92 -19.73
C LEU A 238 7.07 5.93 -20.00
N GLU A 239 5.94 5.45 -20.53
CA GLU A 239 4.73 6.22 -20.77
C GLU A 239 3.66 5.92 -19.70
N VAL A 240 2.99 6.97 -19.22
CA VAL A 240 1.81 6.82 -18.35
C VAL A 240 0.58 6.73 -19.23
N GLU A 241 0.02 5.54 -19.34
CA GLU A 241 -1.17 5.29 -20.17
C GLU A 241 -2.45 5.68 -19.45
N GLU A 242 -2.55 5.38 -18.16
CA GLU A 242 -3.71 5.69 -17.36
C GLU A 242 -3.26 6.00 -15.93
N TYR A 243 -3.84 7.03 -15.31
CA TYR A 243 -3.73 7.19 -13.87
C TYR A 243 -4.87 8.04 -13.33
N TYR A 244 -5.86 7.41 -12.71
CA TYR A 244 -7.01 8.10 -12.14
C TYR A 244 -7.56 7.41 -10.91
N ALA A 245 -8.31 8.17 -10.11
CA ALA A 245 -9.22 7.66 -9.10
C ALA A 245 -10.62 8.21 -9.32
N GLU A 246 -11.64 7.36 -9.17
CA GLU A 246 -13.05 7.72 -9.27
C GLU A 246 -13.82 7.17 -8.07
N LEU A 247 -14.50 8.06 -7.35
CA LEU A 247 -15.40 7.73 -6.25
C LEU A 247 -16.83 8.05 -6.65
N THR A 248 -17.68 7.03 -6.77
CA THR A 248 -19.10 7.15 -7.13
C THR A 248 -19.98 6.89 -5.91
N TYR A 249 -20.86 7.83 -5.60
CA TYR A 249 -21.77 7.77 -4.45
C TYR A 249 -23.12 7.18 -4.86
N ASN A 250 -23.47 6.03 -4.29
CA ASN A 250 -24.64 5.25 -4.68
C ASN A 250 -25.87 5.64 -3.86
N GLU A 251 -25.75 5.54 -2.54
CA GLU A 251 -26.85 5.76 -1.60
C GLU A 251 -26.38 6.48 -0.34
N TYR A 252 -27.24 7.34 0.19
CA TYR A 252 -27.05 8.05 1.45
C TYR A 252 -28.10 7.61 2.46
N ASP A 253 -27.71 7.53 3.74
CA ASP A 253 -28.58 7.26 4.89
C ASP A 253 -29.41 5.97 4.78
N LYS A 254 -28.84 4.96 4.09
CA LYS A 254 -29.45 3.65 3.87
C LYS A 254 -28.58 2.46 4.26
N VAL A 255 -27.35 2.72 4.73
CA VAL A 255 -26.48 1.63 5.19
C VAL A 255 -26.90 1.27 6.62
N ASP A 256 -27.14 -0.02 6.82
CA ASP A 256 -27.39 -0.57 8.15
C ASP A 256 -26.13 -0.55 9.01
N GLU A 257 -26.25 -0.98 10.26
CA GLU A 257 -25.11 -1.13 11.16
C GLU A 257 -24.06 -2.09 10.56
N ILE A 258 -22.84 -1.59 10.34
CA ILE A 258 -21.71 -2.39 9.86
C ILE A 258 -21.19 -3.26 11.02
N LYS A 259 -21.10 -4.57 10.79
CA LYS A 259 -20.66 -5.56 11.78
C LYS A 259 -19.49 -6.35 11.23
N VAL A 260 -18.38 -6.33 11.96
CA VAL A 260 -17.23 -7.18 11.68
C VAL A 260 -17.63 -8.66 11.84
N PRO A 261 -17.42 -9.51 10.83
CA PRO A 261 -17.72 -10.93 10.91
C PRO A 261 -16.95 -11.62 12.03
N LYS A 262 -17.57 -12.62 12.68
CA LYS A 262 -16.91 -13.42 13.72
C LYS A 262 -15.62 -14.06 13.22
N LYS A 263 -15.61 -14.55 11.96
CA LYS A 263 -14.42 -15.12 11.31
C LYS A 263 -13.27 -14.11 11.26
N ALA A 264 -13.54 -12.85 10.91
CA ALA A 264 -12.51 -11.81 10.88
C ALA A 264 -11.94 -11.56 12.27
N LYS A 265 -12.80 -11.46 13.30
CA LYS A 265 -12.35 -11.28 14.70
C LYS A 265 -11.56 -12.48 15.23
N GLU A 266 -11.98 -13.70 14.93
CA GLU A 266 -11.35 -14.92 15.44
C GLU A 266 -10.06 -15.27 14.70
N ALA A 267 -10.04 -15.14 13.37
CA ALA A 267 -8.85 -15.39 12.56
C ALA A 267 -7.78 -14.33 12.85
N ALA A 268 -8.19 -13.06 12.93
CA ALA A 268 -7.26 -12.02 13.31
C ALA A 268 -6.86 -12.09 14.79
N ALA A 269 -7.66 -12.72 15.68
CA ALA A 269 -7.26 -13.03 17.06
C ALA A 269 -6.30 -14.21 17.16
N ALA A 270 -6.38 -15.17 16.24
CA ALA A 270 -5.43 -16.28 16.14
C ALA A 270 -4.10 -15.83 15.53
N GLY A 271 -4.11 -14.80 14.67
CA GLY A 271 -2.93 -14.06 14.22
C GLY A 271 -2.52 -12.88 15.13
N SER A 272 -3.34 -12.52 16.13
CA SER A 272 -3.02 -11.48 17.11
C SER A 272 -2.76 -12.12 18.48
N GLY A 273 -1.54 -12.61 18.66
CA GLY A 273 -0.91 -12.75 19.98
C GLY A 273 -0.52 -11.40 20.60
N LEU A 274 -0.99 -10.27 20.06
CA LEU A 274 -0.63 -8.92 20.47
C LEU A 274 -1.85 -8.16 21.01
N ASP A 275 -2.14 -8.39 22.29
CA ASP A 275 -2.76 -7.43 23.19
C ASP A 275 -2.25 -7.76 24.60
N GLY A 276 -1.09 -7.19 24.94
CA GLY A 276 -0.42 -7.34 26.22
C GLY A 276 -0.02 -5.99 26.79
N ASP A 277 -1.02 -5.25 27.27
CA ASP A 277 -0.83 -4.14 28.21
C ASP A 277 0.17 -4.52 29.31
N SER A 278 0.98 -3.52 29.69
CA SER A 278 2.11 -3.63 30.57
C SER A 278 1.72 -4.14 31.97
N GLY A 279 2.03 -5.40 32.23
CA GLY A 279 2.15 -5.96 33.57
C GLY A 279 3.55 -6.47 33.78
N ASP A 280 4.40 -5.66 34.42
CA ASP A 280 5.57 -6.17 35.13
C ASP A 280 5.09 -7.20 36.16
N ASP A 281 5.20 -8.47 35.79
CA ASP A 281 5.30 -9.58 36.72
C ASP A 281 6.36 -10.53 36.20
N GLY A 282 7.55 -10.38 36.78
CA GLY A 282 8.70 -11.24 36.54
C GLY A 282 8.34 -12.72 36.60
N SER A 283 8.28 -13.35 35.43
CA SER A 283 8.46 -14.79 35.29
C SER A 283 9.44 -15.01 34.14
N GLY A 284 10.65 -15.43 34.50
CA GLY A 284 11.71 -15.66 33.54
C GLY A 284 11.33 -16.75 32.55
N LYS A 285 10.95 -16.37 31.33
CA LYS A 285 11.15 -17.22 30.15
C LYS A 285 12.66 -17.24 29.89
N ALA A 286 13.22 -18.45 29.82
CA ALA A 286 14.65 -18.65 29.70
C ALA A 286 15.13 -18.03 28.39
N LYS A 287 15.87 -16.91 28.47
CA LYS A 287 16.73 -16.46 27.36
C LYS A 287 17.56 -17.65 26.93
N THR A 288 17.33 -18.16 25.74
CA THR A 288 18.19 -19.17 25.13
C THR A 288 19.60 -18.62 25.18
N LYS A 289 20.53 -19.43 25.68
CA LYS A 289 21.93 -19.06 25.72
C LYS A 289 22.36 -18.82 24.27
N PRO A 290 22.97 -17.67 23.91
CA PRO A 290 23.35 -17.40 22.54
C PRO A 290 24.15 -18.58 21.99
N ALA A 291 23.75 -19.10 20.83
CA ALA A 291 24.45 -20.22 20.22
C ALA A 291 25.91 -19.81 20.05
N LYS A 292 26.81 -20.70 20.45
CA LYS A 292 28.23 -20.42 20.31
C LYS A 292 28.53 -20.38 18.81
N GLN A 293 29.06 -19.27 18.33
CA GLN A 293 29.47 -19.13 16.94
C GLN A 293 30.37 -20.31 16.53
N SER A 294 29.97 -20.99 15.46
CA SER A 294 30.72 -22.07 14.83
C SER A 294 31.98 -21.52 14.17
N LYS A 295 33.02 -22.35 14.11
CA LYS A 295 34.24 -22.00 13.35
C LYS A 295 34.05 -22.12 11.84
N GLU A 296 32.97 -22.75 11.41
CA GLU A 296 32.61 -22.92 9.99
C GLU A 296 31.82 -21.73 9.46
N LEU A 297 31.25 -20.91 10.36
CA LEU A 297 30.62 -19.65 9.99
C LEU A 297 31.69 -18.67 9.53
N GLY A 298 31.53 -18.11 8.33
CA GLY A 298 32.46 -17.15 7.76
C GLY A 298 32.55 -15.87 8.60
N ASP A 299 33.61 -15.09 8.38
CA ASP A 299 33.85 -13.85 9.14
C ASP A 299 33.15 -12.62 8.52
N LYS A 300 32.76 -12.69 7.24
CA LYS A 300 32.22 -11.59 6.43
C LYS A 300 31.01 -12.03 5.59
N TRP A 301 30.17 -11.06 5.24
CA TRP A 301 28.91 -11.26 4.51
C TRP A 301 29.09 -12.04 3.20
N ASP A 302 30.19 -11.82 2.49
CA ASP A 302 30.56 -12.45 1.21
C ASP A 302 30.95 -13.93 1.31
N SER A 303 30.90 -14.51 2.52
CA SER A 303 31.01 -15.96 2.72
C SER A 303 29.73 -16.72 2.42
N TYR A 304 28.57 -16.03 2.41
CA TYR A 304 27.25 -16.61 2.20
C TYR A 304 26.92 -17.79 3.11
N THR A 305 27.46 -17.76 4.34
CA THR A 305 27.26 -18.83 5.34
C THR A 305 26.27 -18.40 6.41
N VAL A 306 25.34 -19.27 6.78
CA VAL A 306 24.35 -19.01 7.84
C VAL A 306 24.41 -20.15 8.85
N GLN A 307 24.51 -19.83 10.14
CA GLN A 307 24.42 -20.80 11.21
C GLN A 307 22.99 -20.84 11.74
N ILE A 308 22.35 -22.01 11.63
CA ILE A 308 21.01 -22.30 12.13
C ILE A 308 21.16 -23.30 13.28
N GLY A 309 20.97 -22.82 14.51
CA GLY A 309 21.25 -23.59 15.72
C GLY A 309 22.73 -24.01 15.81
N GLU A 310 22.99 -25.30 15.66
CA GLU A 310 24.36 -25.86 15.66
C GLU A 310 24.92 -26.10 14.24
N LYS A 311 24.08 -26.06 13.20
CA LYS A 311 24.48 -26.35 11.82
C LYS A 311 24.84 -25.08 11.08
N VAL A 312 25.89 -25.12 10.26
CA VAL A 312 26.23 -24.05 9.32
C VAL A 312 25.89 -24.53 7.91
N VAL A 313 25.20 -23.69 7.15
CA VAL A 313 24.88 -23.89 5.73
C VAL A 313 25.59 -22.83 4.90
N THR A 314 25.82 -23.11 3.62
CA THR A 314 26.39 -22.17 2.65
C THR A 314 25.43 -22.05 1.47
N LEU A 315 25.00 -20.83 1.15
CA LEU A 315 24.07 -20.59 0.05
C LEU A 315 24.78 -20.66 -1.32
N PRO A 316 24.12 -21.21 -2.36
CA PRO A 316 22.85 -21.92 -2.27
C PRO A 316 23.03 -23.32 -1.64
N CYS A 317 22.10 -23.75 -0.79
CA CYS A 317 22.11 -25.08 -0.14
C CYS A 317 20.86 -25.90 -0.47
N SER A 318 20.79 -27.14 0.02
CA SER A 318 19.59 -27.97 -0.17
C SER A 318 18.53 -27.70 0.90
N ILE A 319 17.25 -27.92 0.59
CA ILE A 319 16.17 -27.87 1.59
C ILE A 319 16.47 -28.82 2.77
N SER A 320 17.00 -30.01 2.48
CA SER A 320 17.39 -30.96 3.52
C SER A 320 18.49 -30.44 4.45
N ASP A 321 19.27 -29.44 4.04
CA ASP A 321 20.22 -28.80 4.95
C ASP A 321 19.52 -28.03 6.07
N LEU A 322 18.40 -27.37 5.77
CA LEU A 322 17.54 -26.68 6.74
C LEU A 322 16.78 -27.70 7.59
N GLU A 323 16.31 -28.80 6.99
CA GLU A 323 15.66 -29.89 7.72
C GLU A 323 16.58 -30.51 8.79
N GLU A 324 17.84 -30.75 8.43
CA GLU A 324 18.86 -31.22 9.36
C GLU A 324 19.22 -30.19 10.44
N ALA A 325 19.00 -28.90 10.18
CA ALA A 325 19.13 -27.83 11.17
C ALA A 325 17.92 -27.75 12.13
N GLY A 326 16.89 -28.57 11.91
CA GLY A 326 15.72 -28.68 12.78
C GLY A 326 14.51 -27.86 12.32
N LEU A 327 14.56 -27.33 11.10
CA LEU A 327 13.45 -26.62 10.46
C LEU A 327 12.62 -27.57 9.60
N ALA A 328 11.39 -27.19 9.25
CA ALA A 328 10.56 -27.92 8.31
C ALA A 328 9.89 -26.94 7.36
N LEU A 329 9.84 -27.28 6.07
CA LEU A 329 9.12 -26.48 5.09
C LEU A 329 7.64 -26.37 5.48
N ASP A 330 7.13 -25.14 5.58
CA ASP A 330 5.70 -24.92 5.73
C ASP A 330 4.98 -25.18 4.40
N THR A 331 4.42 -26.39 4.31
CA THR A 331 3.63 -26.83 3.15
C THR A 331 2.21 -26.27 3.12
N GLU A 332 1.74 -25.60 4.18
CA GLU A 332 0.47 -24.86 4.14
C GLU A 332 0.62 -23.58 3.33
N TYR A 333 1.71 -22.83 3.52
CA TYR A 333 2.03 -21.65 2.72
C TYR A 333 2.57 -22.01 1.32
N THR A 334 3.62 -22.84 1.26
CA THR A 334 4.22 -23.28 -0.02
C THR A 334 4.12 -24.79 -0.16
N PRO A 335 3.05 -25.32 -0.79
CA PRO A 335 2.94 -26.75 -1.08
C PRO A 335 4.20 -27.27 -1.77
N GLY A 336 4.73 -28.41 -1.32
CA GLY A 336 6.00 -28.93 -1.82
C GLY A 336 6.04 -29.25 -3.32
N ASP A 337 4.87 -29.49 -3.93
CA ASP A 337 4.67 -29.72 -5.36
C ASP A 337 4.44 -28.44 -6.18
N THR A 338 4.51 -27.26 -5.56
CA THR A 338 4.41 -25.95 -6.24
C THR A 338 5.44 -25.88 -7.37
N SER A 339 4.99 -25.59 -8.58
CA SER A 339 5.86 -25.49 -9.77
C SER A 339 6.64 -24.18 -9.74
N VAL A 340 7.96 -24.28 -9.75
CA VAL A 340 8.89 -23.16 -9.90
C VAL A 340 9.41 -23.18 -11.33
N GLU A 341 9.15 -22.10 -12.08
CA GLU A 341 9.57 -21.96 -13.48
C GLU A 341 11.10 -22.02 -13.63
N ALA A 342 11.57 -22.32 -14.84
CA ALA A 342 13.00 -22.35 -15.14
C ALA A 342 13.65 -21.00 -14.82
N ASP A 343 14.80 -21.03 -14.15
CA ASP A 343 15.55 -19.85 -13.70
C ASP A 343 14.75 -18.89 -12.80
N GLY A 344 13.64 -19.36 -12.22
CA GLY A 344 12.79 -18.61 -11.28
C GLY A 344 13.02 -18.96 -9.81
N TYR A 345 12.29 -18.30 -8.92
CA TYR A 345 12.25 -18.62 -7.49
C TYR A 345 10.82 -18.55 -6.94
N VAL A 346 10.61 -19.14 -5.77
CA VAL A 346 9.39 -18.98 -4.97
C VAL A 346 9.78 -18.75 -3.51
N LEU A 347 9.00 -17.94 -2.80
CA LEU A 347 9.17 -17.74 -1.37
C LEU A 347 8.61 -18.94 -0.60
N ALA A 348 9.29 -19.34 0.46
CA ALA A 348 8.84 -20.38 1.36
C ALA A 348 9.20 -20.06 2.81
N TYR A 349 8.36 -20.51 3.73
CA TYR A 349 8.62 -20.42 5.15
C TYR A 349 9.09 -21.76 5.71
N PHE A 350 9.93 -21.69 6.73
CA PHE A 350 10.51 -22.83 7.42
C PHE A 350 10.32 -22.66 8.92
N GLU A 351 9.67 -23.63 9.56
CA GLU A 351 9.34 -23.58 10.98
C GLU A 351 10.19 -24.56 11.81
N ASP A 352 10.56 -24.15 13.02
CA ASP A 352 11.08 -25.08 14.04
C ASP A 352 9.95 -25.66 14.91
N LYS A 353 10.28 -26.62 15.77
CA LYS A 353 9.29 -27.26 16.66
C LYS A 353 8.71 -26.35 17.73
N ASN A 354 9.30 -25.18 17.95
CA ASN A 354 8.85 -24.21 18.93
C ASN A 354 7.94 -23.14 18.29
N GLY A 355 7.77 -23.16 16.96
CA GLY A 355 6.99 -22.16 16.22
C GLY A 355 7.80 -20.94 15.80
N ASN A 356 9.14 -21.00 15.84
CA ASN A 356 9.97 -19.98 15.20
C ASN A 356 9.95 -20.22 13.69
N GLU A 357 9.97 -19.13 12.93
CA GLU A 357 9.87 -19.14 11.48
C GLU A 357 11.07 -18.39 10.86
N ILE A 358 11.55 -18.90 9.73
CA ILE A 358 12.44 -18.16 8.82
C ILE A 358 11.86 -18.21 7.40
N MET A 359 12.17 -17.19 6.60
CA MET A 359 11.84 -17.15 5.18
C MET A 359 13.03 -17.60 4.33
N ALA A 360 12.76 -18.27 3.21
CA ALA A 360 13.77 -18.73 2.28
C ALA A 360 13.33 -18.57 0.81
N ASP A 361 14.29 -18.23 -0.05
CA ASP A 361 14.10 -18.23 -1.50
C ASP A 361 14.39 -19.63 -2.03
N LEU A 362 13.36 -20.30 -2.56
CA LEU A 362 13.52 -21.58 -3.23
C LEU A 362 13.77 -21.36 -4.73
N ILE A 363 15.03 -21.47 -5.13
CA ILE A 363 15.50 -21.17 -6.48
C ILE A 363 15.52 -22.39 -7.40
N ASN A 364 15.09 -22.18 -8.63
CA ASN A 364 15.19 -23.15 -9.72
C ASN A 364 16.31 -22.76 -10.69
N THR A 365 17.52 -23.22 -10.43
CA THR A 365 18.67 -23.05 -11.32
C THR A 365 18.71 -24.02 -12.50
N SER A 366 17.58 -24.69 -12.80
CA SER A 366 17.48 -25.61 -13.93
C SER A 366 16.66 -24.98 -15.06
N GLY A 367 17.03 -25.29 -16.30
CA GLY A 367 16.34 -24.78 -17.50
C GLY A 367 14.97 -25.40 -17.77
N GLU A 368 14.39 -26.14 -16.82
CA GLU A 368 13.04 -26.70 -16.90
C GLU A 368 12.27 -26.44 -15.58
N PRO A 369 10.94 -26.29 -15.59
CA PRO A 369 10.16 -26.16 -14.37
C PRO A 369 10.29 -27.39 -13.46
N LYS A 370 10.37 -27.17 -12.15
CA LYS A 370 10.42 -28.25 -11.14
C LYS A 370 9.64 -27.89 -9.88
N SER A 371 9.37 -28.87 -9.04
CA SER A 371 8.66 -28.64 -7.77
C SER A 371 9.52 -27.86 -6.78
N ALA A 372 8.89 -27.14 -5.85
CA ALA A 372 9.54 -26.42 -4.77
C ALA A 372 10.46 -27.33 -3.92
N GLU A 373 10.04 -28.57 -3.62
CA GLU A 373 10.89 -29.57 -2.97
C GLU A 373 12.17 -29.92 -3.75
N GLY A 374 12.16 -29.71 -5.07
CA GLY A 374 13.31 -29.92 -5.95
C GLY A 374 14.20 -28.68 -6.13
N CYS A 375 13.86 -27.55 -5.51
CA CYS A 375 14.63 -26.32 -5.53
C CYS A 375 15.79 -26.32 -4.54
N LEU A 376 16.72 -25.41 -4.77
CA LEU A 376 17.76 -25.08 -3.80
C LEU A 376 17.29 -23.91 -2.95
N VAL A 377 17.82 -23.76 -1.75
CA VAL A 377 17.67 -22.56 -0.95
C VAL A 377 18.72 -21.57 -1.41
N GLY A 378 18.29 -20.51 -2.07
CA GLY A 378 19.13 -19.43 -2.59
C GLY A 378 19.22 -18.22 -1.67
N GLY A 379 18.26 -18.07 -0.76
CA GLY A 379 18.15 -16.96 0.17
C GLY A 379 17.63 -17.40 1.52
N ILE A 380 18.07 -16.74 2.59
CA ILE A 380 17.55 -16.90 3.95
C ILE A 380 17.32 -15.51 4.54
N SER A 381 16.12 -15.29 5.06
CA SER A 381 15.72 -14.06 5.75
C SER A 381 15.11 -14.39 7.10
N VAL A 382 15.41 -13.55 8.08
CA VAL A 382 14.94 -13.69 9.46
C VAL A 382 14.74 -12.31 10.10
N ASP A 383 13.65 -12.16 10.82
CA ASP A 383 13.33 -10.99 11.64
C ASP A 383 13.16 -11.38 13.11
N ASP A 384 12.99 -10.37 13.96
CA ASP A 384 12.82 -10.57 15.40
C ASP A 384 11.48 -11.24 15.75
N TYR A 385 10.43 -10.96 14.98
CA TYR A 385 9.10 -11.56 15.11
C TYR A 385 9.13 -13.08 14.91
N GLY A 386 9.75 -13.55 13.83
CA GLY A 386 9.92 -14.97 13.52
C GLY A 386 10.74 -15.75 14.55
N LEU A 387 11.46 -15.06 15.44
CA LEU A 387 12.26 -15.67 16.51
C LEU A 387 11.69 -15.47 17.93
N GLU A 388 10.48 -14.93 18.07
CA GLU A 388 9.88 -14.56 19.37
C GLU A 388 9.69 -15.73 20.33
N GLU A 389 9.40 -16.92 19.81
CA GLU A 389 9.21 -18.14 20.62
C GLU A 389 10.51 -18.56 21.31
N GLY A 390 11.66 -18.11 20.78
CA GLY A 390 12.98 -18.42 21.29
C GLY A 390 13.33 -19.90 21.09
N GLY A 391 14.50 -20.33 21.57
CA GLY A 391 14.97 -21.70 21.33
C GLY A 391 15.74 -21.87 20.01
N LEU A 392 15.42 -21.10 18.97
CA LEU A 392 16.16 -21.03 17.71
C LEU A 392 17.21 -19.91 17.76
N SER A 393 18.36 -20.12 17.10
CA SER A 393 19.43 -19.13 17.02
C SER A 393 19.94 -19.10 15.60
N ILE A 394 19.86 -17.94 14.95
CA ILE A 394 20.33 -17.72 13.58
C ILE A 394 21.48 -16.73 13.62
N LEU A 395 22.66 -17.14 13.14
CA LEU A 395 23.82 -16.25 13.05
C LEU A 395 24.28 -16.14 11.60
N PHE A 396 24.37 -14.91 11.13
CA PHE A 396 25.03 -14.53 9.89
C PHE A 396 26.55 -14.43 10.10
N PRO A 397 27.34 -14.34 9.02
CA PRO A 397 28.79 -14.28 9.11
C PRO A 397 29.30 -13.24 10.11
N GLY A 398 30.44 -13.50 10.74
CA GLY A 398 30.97 -12.64 11.80
C GLY A 398 30.21 -12.73 13.13
N GLY A 399 29.18 -13.57 13.20
CA GLY A 399 28.34 -13.78 14.39
C GLY A 399 27.23 -12.74 14.55
N ILE A 400 26.80 -12.12 13.45
CA ILE A 400 25.71 -11.14 13.44
C ILE A 400 24.38 -11.89 13.64
N THR A 401 23.50 -11.34 14.46
CA THR A 401 22.19 -11.92 14.80
C THR A 401 21.22 -10.78 15.10
N VAL A 402 19.92 -11.05 15.08
CA VAL A 402 18.91 -10.14 15.64
C VAL A 402 19.35 -9.68 17.04
N GLY A 403 19.27 -8.37 17.28
CA GLY A 403 19.71 -7.70 18.49
C GLY A 403 21.19 -7.27 18.53
N THR A 404 22.00 -7.62 17.53
CA THR A 404 23.38 -7.10 17.39
C THR A 404 23.35 -5.58 17.17
N ALA A 405 24.30 -4.84 17.74
CA ALA A 405 24.35 -3.38 17.57
C ALA A 405 24.85 -3.01 16.17
N LYS A 406 24.31 -1.92 15.58
CA LYS A 406 24.74 -1.38 14.27
C LYS A 406 26.27 -1.26 14.17
N ASP A 407 26.92 -0.71 15.19
CA ASP A 407 28.37 -0.52 15.22
C ASP A 407 29.15 -1.85 15.10
N ASP A 408 28.63 -2.93 15.68
CA ASP A 408 29.26 -4.26 15.61
C ASP A 408 29.10 -4.87 14.20
N VAL A 409 27.97 -4.62 13.53
CA VAL A 409 27.75 -5.00 12.12
C VAL A 409 28.75 -4.28 11.23
N LEU A 410 28.82 -2.95 11.32
CA LEU A 410 29.74 -2.14 10.50
C LEU A 410 31.21 -2.48 10.76
N ALA A 411 31.57 -2.82 12.01
CA ALA A 411 32.93 -3.26 12.34
C ALA A 411 33.28 -4.61 11.68
N LYS A 412 32.29 -5.48 11.41
CA LYS A 412 32.48 -6.77 10.76
C LYS A 412 32.45 -6.68 9.25
N TYR A 413 31.44 -6.01 8.70
CA TYR A 413 31.17 -5.99 7.26
C TYR A 413 31.80 -4.81 6.54
N GLY A 414 32.15 -3.75 7.28
CA GLY A 414 32.58 -2.47 6.71
C GLY A 414 31.39 -1.57 6.41
N GLU A 415 31.68 -0.35 5.98
CA GLU A 415 30.66 0.57 5.46
C GLU A 415 30.15 0.09 4.09
N THR A 416 28.91 0.43 3.78
CA THR A 416 28.32 0.27 2.45
C THR A 416 27.79 1.62 1.96
N GLU A 417 27.75 1.80 0.64
CA GLU A 417 27.17 2.98 0.01
C GLU A 417 25.65 2.82 -0.22
N ASP A 418 25.15 1.58 -0.14
CA ASP A 418 23.73 1.25 -0.27
C ASP A 418 23.07 1.25 1.12
N THR A 419 22.59 2.43 1.51
CA THR A 419 22.00 2.68 2.83
C THR A 419 20.70 3.46 2.71
N TYR A 420 19.68 3.02 3.43
CA TYR A 420 18.46 3.78 3.68
C TYR A 420 18.32 4.04 5.19
N GLU A 421 18.04 5.28 5.58
CA GLU A 421 17.79 5.63 6.99
C GLU A 421 16.43 6.34 7.10
N GLY A 422 15.38 5.58 7.43
CA GLY A 422 14.02 6.08 7.67
C GLY A 422 13.65 6.19 9.16
N GLU A 423 12.45 6.70 9.44
CA GLU A 423 11.93 6.83 10.82
C GLU A 423 11.57 5.47 11.46
N SER A 424 11.20 4.48 10.64
CA SER A 424 10.81 3.13 11.08
C SER A 424 11.91 2.08 10.93
N LEU A 425 12.87 2.29 10.02
CA LEU A 425 13.91 1.30 9.70
C LEU A 425 15.17 1.96 9.13
N HIS A 426 16.34 1.41 9.42
CA HIS A 426 17.56 1.70 8.68
C HIS A 426 18.09 0.43 8.01
N MET A 427 18.25 0.44 6.69
CA MET A 427 18.66 -0.70 5.88
C MET A 427 20.09 -0.50 5.39
N PHE A 428 20.91 -1.56 5.51
CA PHE A 428 22.30 -1.59 5.05
C PHE A 428 22.51 -2.81 4.18
N THR A 429 22.86 -2.59 2.90
CA THR A 429 22.99 -3.67 1.92
C THR A 429 24.42 -3.77 1.42
N TRP A 430 25.00 -4.96 1.49
CA TRP A 430 26.30 -5.29 0.89
C TRP A 430 26.08 -6.27 -0.25
N SER A 431 26.49 -5.87 -1.46
CA SER A 431 26.28 -6.65 -2.68
C SER A 431 27.61 -6.95 -3.39
N ASP A 432 27.64 -8.08 -4.09
CA ASP A 432 28.71 -8.40 -5.04
C ASP A 432 28.44 -7.62 -6.34
N GLU A 433 29.40 -6.79 -6.77
CA GLU A 433 29.28 -5.99 -8.01
C GLU A 433 28.97 -6.84 -9.25
N SER A 434 29.23 -8.16 -9.20
CA SER A 434 29.02 -9.09 -10.31
C SER A 434 27.64 -9.77 -10.33
N SER A 435 26.81 -9.65 -9.28
CA SER A 435 25.49 -10.29 -9.22
C SER A 435 24.52 -9.58 -8.27
N TYR A 436 23.35 -9.20 -8.81
CA TYR A 436 22.24 -8.63 -8.03
C TYR A 436 21.72 -9.60 -6.94
N PHE A 437 21.80 -10.90 -7.18
CA PHE A 437 21.28 -11.94 -6.28
C PHE A 437 22.34 -12.45 -5.29
N SER A 438 23.48 -11.76 -5.18
CA SER A 438 24.58 -12.08 -4.27
C SER A 438 24.77 -10.92 -3.30
N GLN A 439 23.97 -10.90 -2.23
CA GLN A 439 23.94 -9.79 -1.28
C GLN A 439 23.62 -10.22 0.15
N CYS A 440 23.91 -9.34 1.08
CA CYS A 440 23.51 -9.41 2.48
C CYS A 440 22.90 -8.06 2.86
N GLU A 441 21.71 -8.10 3.43
CA GLU A 441 20.99 -6.93 3.92
C GLU A 441 20.80 -7.07 5.43
N ILE A 442 21.02 -5.98 6.16
CA ILE A 442 20.84 -5.92 7.60
C ILE A 442 19.99 -4.68 7.91
N ASP A 443 18.85 -4.92 8.53
CA ASP A 443 17.93 -3.87 8.93
C ASP A 443 18.07 -3.60 10.43
N ILE A 444 18.11 -2.32 10.76
CA ILE A 444 18.34 -1.78 12.09
C ILE A 444 17.10 -0.99 12.52
N ASP A 445 16.60 -1.31 13.70
CA ASP A 445 15.57 -0.54 14.38
C ASP A 445 16.15 0.84 14.79
N PRO A 446 15.57 1.97 14.35
CA PRO A 446 16.09 3.32 14.64
C PRO A 446 16.05 3.70 16.12
N GLU A 447 15.10 3.16 16.90
CA GLU A 447 14.95 3.48 18.32
C GLU A 447 16.01 2.77 19.17
N THR A 448 16.28 1.50 18.85
CA THR A 448 17.18 0.65 19.63
C THR A 448 18.61 0.60 19.08
N ASN A 449 18.78 1.00 17.81
CA ASN A 449 20.02 0.93 17.03
C ASN A 449 20.61 -0.49 16.98
N LYS A 450 19.73 -1.48 16.85
CA LYS A 450 20.06 -2.91 16.80
C LYS A 450 19.39 -3.58 15.61
N VAL A 451 19.99 -4.68 15.16
CA VAL A 451 19.45 -5.54 14.11
C VAL A 451 18.06 -6.02 14.49
N CYS A 452 17.05 -5.72 13.67
CA CYS A 452 15.71 -6.28 13.76
C CYS A 452 15.46 -7.32 12.66
N GLN A 453 16.07 -7.18 11.47
CA GLN A 453 15.94 -8.13 10.38
C GLN A 453 17.29 -8.34 9.64
N MET A 454 17.48 -9.53 9.09
CA MET A 454 18.65 -9.91 8.31
C MET A 454 18.24 -10.76 7.10
N SER A 455 18.78 -10.45 5.93
CA SER A 455 18.57 -11.22 4.70
C SER A 455 19.89 -11.50 3.99
N MET A 456 20.05 -12.71 3.46
CA MET A 456 21.23 -13.09 2.70
C MET A 456 20.83 -13.95 1.52
N THR A 457 21.28 -13.57 0.32
CA THR A 457 21.01 -14.29 -0.92
C THR A 457 22.31 -14.62 -1.65
N LYS A 458 22.35 -15.79 -2.28
CA LYS A 458 23.41 -16.18 -3.20
C LYS A 458 22.88 -17.09 -4.31
N TYR A 459 22.69 -16.52 -5.49
CA TYR A 459 22.45 -17.26 -6.73
C TYR A 459 22.81 -16.46 -7.98
N GLU A 460 22.81 -17.13 -9.14
CA GLU A 460 23.14 -16.58 -10.46
C GLU A 460 21.95 -16.73 -11.41
#